data_AF-A0A821WA62-F1
#
_entry.id   AF-A0A821WA62-F1
#
_cell.length_a   1.000
_cell.length_b   1.000
_cell.length_c   1.000
_cell.angle_alpha   90.00
_cell.angle_beta   90.00
_cell.angle_gamma   90.00
#
_symmetry.space_group_name_H-M   'P 1'
#
loop_
_entity.id
_entity.type
_entity.pdbx_description
1 polymer ?
#
loop_
_entity_poly.entity_id
_entity_poly.type
_entity_poly.pdbx_seq_one_letter_code
_entity_poly.pdbx_strand_id
1 'polypeptide(L)'
;MVLPAAMSLLASLTSAASLLGTPVDIYYYGTMFVYYATYLTIKLFIPKFHYIGSVSIYAYLEQRFSLTIRILVTCTYILVTILYMSIILYGPSLALSQVTGLNIWVVIGSCGLACTIYTSIGGMKAVIWTDVIQASVMFISLIVSIVIGVIDAGGISKVFETVKNGNRLQLSVISLDPSIRYTIWSVLIGMTFSSLANYACIQTQAQRYIVAWANYTMHALMQMLYVCVGCLIYAKYSQCDPLRAKLISRPDQLYPLFVIETFGRFPGLTGLFISSILSATLSTFSSGVNSIATVILEDVYKRLSNNHSISNKCQVIASKVL
;
A
#
# COMPACT_ATOMS: atom_id res chain seq x y z
N MET A 1 18.10 9.45 -9.69
CA MET A 1 17.07 9.46 -8.62
C MET A 1 15.68 9.05 -9.08
N VAL A 2 15.36 9.05 -10.39
CA VAL A 2 14.00 8.71 -10.88
C VAL A 2 13.53 7.32 -10.45
N LEU A 3 14.34 6.29 -10.66
CA LEU A 3 13.97 4.91 -10.29
C LEU A 3 13.81 4.71 -8.76
N PRO A 4 14.78 5.13 -7.90
CA PRO A 4 14.58 5.08 -6.45
C PRO A 4 13.33 5.81 -5.95
N ALA A 5 13.04 6.98 -6.50
CA ALA A 5 11.84 7.73 -6.12
C ALA A 5 10.55 7.05 -6.60
N ALA A 6 10.56 6.41 -7.78
CA ALA A 6 9.41 5.63 -8.27
C ALA A 6 9.16 4.38 -7.42
N MET A 7 10.22 3.66 -7.04
CA MET A 7 10.13 2.52 -6.12
C MET A 7 9.65 2.93 -4.74
N SER A 8 10.09 4.09 -4.25
CA SER A 8 9.61 4.64 -2.99
C SER A 8 8.15 5.05 -3.07
N LEU A 9 7.71 5.63 -4.20
CA LEU A 9 6.30 5.91 -4.47
C LEU A 9 5.46 4.63 -4.47
N LEU A 10 5.96 3.57 -5.12
CA LEU A 10 5.33 2.26 -5.14
C LEU A 10 5.21 1.69 -3.73
N ALA A 11 6.29 1.70 -2.94
CA ALA A 11 6.31 1.20 -1.57
C ALA A 11 5.30 1.93 -0.68
N SER A 12 5.10 3.22 -0.92
CA SER A 12 4.14 4.06 -0.18
C SER A 12 2.69 3.79 -0.60
N LEU A 13 2.44 3.41 -1.85
CA LEU A 13 1.11 3.06 -2.37
C LEU A 13 0.74 1.61 -2.07
N THR A 14 1.75 0.76 -1.92
CA THR A 14 1.60 -0.67 -1.73
C THR A 14 1.65 -1.00 -0.24
N SER A 15 0.47 -0.95 0.39
CA SER A 15 0.30 -1.27 1.81
C SER A 15 0.34 -2.77 2.09
N ALA A 16 0.56 -3.15 3.35
CA ALA A 16 0.32 -4.52 3.79
C ALA A 16 -1.14 -4.96 3.57
N ALA A 17 -2.08 -4.01 3.60
CA ALA A 17 -3.49 -4.27 3.30
C ALA A 17 -3.70 -4.68 1.83
N SER A 18 -3.01 -4.07 0.87
CA SER A 18 -3.09 -4.53 -0.52
C SER A 18 -2.35 -5.85 -0.74
N LEU A 19 -1.18 -6.02 -0.12
CA LEU A 19 -0.41 -7.26 -0.17
C LEU A 19 -1.19 -8.48 0.33
N LEU A 20 -1.94 -8.33 1.44
CA LEU A 20 -2.74 -9.40 2.02
C LEU A 20 -4.15 -9.49 1.41
N GLY A 21 -4.80 -8.35 1.18
CA GLY A 21 -6.19 -8.28 0.77
C GLY A 21 -6.42 -8.56 -0.70
N THR A 22 -5.57 -8.05 -1.60
CA THR A 22 -5.78 -8.20 -3.06
C THR A 22 -5.77 -9.66 -3.50
N PRO A 23 -4.82 -10.53 -3.09
CA PRO A 23 -4.87 -11.95 -3.42
C PRO A 23 -6.13 -12.66 -2.90
N VAL A 24 -6.63 -12.28 -1.71
CA VAL A 24 -7.83 -12.84 -1.09
C VAL A 24 -9.09 -12.40 -1.83
N ASP A 25 -9.17 -11.14 -2.26
CA ASP A 25 -10.26 -10.67 -3.10
C ASP A 25 -10.31 -11.43 -4.43
N ILE A 26 -9.15 -11.74 -5.02
CA ILE A 26 -9.06 -12.54 -6.25
C ILE A 26 -9.48 -13.98 -6.02
N TYR A 27 -9.15 -14.57 -4.86
CA TYR A 27 -9.65 -15.88 -4.46
C TYR A 27 -11.18 -15.93 -4.41
N TYR A 28 -11.84 -14.89 -3.87
CA TYR A 28 -13.30 -14.86 -3.71
C TYR A 28 -14.07 -14.37 -4.93
N TYR A 29 -13.51 -13.44 -5.71
CA TYR A 29 -14.25 -12.70 -6.75
C TYR A 29 -13.59 -12.73 -8.14
N GLY A 30 -12.38 -13.27 -8.28
CA GLY A 30 -11.70 -13.42 -9.56
C GLY A 30 -10.80 -12.25 -9.97
N THR A 31 -10.29 -12.30 -11.19
CA THR A 31 -9.19 -11.44 -11.69
C THR A 31 -9.60 -10.06 -12.21
N MET A 32 -10.76 -9.53 -11.82
CA MET A 32 -11.37 -8.30 -12.40
C MET A 32 -10.63 -6.98 -12.07
N PHE A 33 -9.38 -7.04 -11.62
CA PHE A 33 -8.64 -5.92 -11.03
C PHE A 33 -7.75 -5.18 -12.05
N VAL A 34 -8.14 -5.05 -13.33
CA VAL A 34 -7.23 -4.55 -14.39
C VAL A 34 -7.33 -3.01 -14.63
N TYR A 35 -6.15 -2.41 -14.83
CA TYR A 35 -5.64 -1.10 -14.39
C TYR A 35 -5.96 0.17 -15.19
N TYR A 36 -7.05 0.22 -15.95
CA TYR A 36 -7.27 1.40 -16.82
C TYR A 36 -7.41 2.72 -16.04
N ALA A 37 -7.84 2.67 -14.78
CA ALA A 37 -8.10 3.84 -13.95
C ALA A 37 -6.85 4.67 -13.59
N THR A 38 -5.74 4.03 -13.18
CA THR A 38 -4.55 4.76 -12.72
C THR A 38 -3.87 5.52 -13.86
N TYR A 39 -3.90 4.96 -15.08
CA TYR A 39 -3.42 5.64 -16.28
C TYR A 39 -4.20 6.92 -16.57
N LEU A 40 -5.54 6.87 -16.45
CA LEU A 40 -6.40 8.04 -16.65
C LEU A 40 -6.10 9.13 -15.62
N THR A 41 -5.92 8.74 -14.34
CA THR A 41 -5.56 9.68 -13.28
C THR A 41 -4.24 10.41 -13.58
N ILE A 42 -3.21 9.65 -13.96
CA ILE A 42 -1.88 10.21 -14.26
C ILE A 42 -1.95 11.15 -15.45
N LYS A 43 -2.63 10.76 -16.54
CA LYS A 43 -2.69 11.57 -17.76
C LYS A 43 -3.50 12.85 -17.59
N LEU A 44 -4.63 12.81 -16.87
CA LEU A 44 -5.58 13.92 -16.82
C LEU A 44 -5.35 14.89 -15.65
N PHE A 45 -4.89 14.38 -14.51
CA PHE A 45 -4.88 15.16 -13.27
C PHE A 45 -3.47 15.58 -12.84
N ILE A 46 -2.45 14.72 -12.99
CA ILE A 46 -1.08 15.06 -12.55
C ILE A 46 -0.52 16.34 -13.21
N PRO A 47 -0.68 16.58 -14.53
CA PRO A 47 -0.20 17.82 -15.14
C PRO A 47 -0.76 19.09 -14.51
N LYS A 48 -2.01 19.04 -13.99
CA LYS A 48 -2.67 20.19 -13.35
C LYS A 48 -2.13 20.47 -11.95
N PHE A 49 -1.76 19.43 -11.20
CA PHE A 49 -1.23 19.57 -9.84
C PHE A 49 0.29 19.80 -9.80
N HIS A 50 1.03 19.33 -10.81
CA HIS A 50 2.49 19.49 -10.89
C HIS A 50 2.96 20.95 -10.95
N TYR A 51 2.13 21.88 -11.44
CA TYR A 51 2.51 23.30 -11.58
C TYR A 51 2.46 24.10 -10.27
N ILE A 52 1.94 23.50 -9.19
CA ILE A 52 1.81 24.18 -7.90
C ILE A 52 3.12 23.99 -7.13
N GLY A 53 4.03 24.96 -7.20
CA GLY A 53 5.33 24.95 -6.52
C GLY A 53 5.29 25.06 -4.99
N SER A 54 4.20 24.62 -4.34
CA SER A 54 4.03 24.65 -2.89
C SER A 54 4.47 23.33 -2.25
N VAL A 55 5.14 23.39 -1.10
CA VAL A 55 5.60 22.20 -0.37
C VAL A 55 4.43 21.37 0.15
N SER A 56 3.37 22.01 0.65
CA SER A 56 2.09 21.37 1.01
C SER A 56 1.09 21.50 -0.13
N ILE A 57 0.39 20.40 -0.46
CA ILE A 57 -0.72 20.44 -1.43
C ILE A 57 -1.84 21.34 -0.91
N TYR A 58 -2.06 21.41 0.40
CA TYR A 58 -3.16 22.16 1.00
C TYR A 58 -2.95 23.68 0.91
N ALA A 59 -1.70 24.14 0.69
CA ALA A 59 -1.42 25.54 0.39
C ALA A 59 -2.15 26.02 -0.87
N TYR A 60 -2.38 25.14 -1.85
CA TYR A 60 -3.19 25.46 -3.03
C TYR A 60 -4.64 25.79 -2.68
N LEU A 61 -5.21 25.10 -1.69
CA LEU A 61 -6.61 25.33 -1.28
C LEU A 61 -6.79 26.70 -0.64
N GLU A 62 -5.76 27.23 0.02
CA GLU A 62 -5.77 28.60 0.50
C GLU A 62 -5.74 29.61 -0.65
N GLN A 63 -4.89 29.40 -1.66
CA GLN A 63 -4.83 30.27 -2.84
C GLN A 63 -6.15 30.28 -3.62
N ARG A 64 -6.81 29.12 -3.71
CA ARG A 64 -8.05 28.97 -4.47
C ARG A 64 -9.30 29.40 -3.72
N PHE A 65 -9.32 29.15 -2.40
CA PHE A 65 -10.49 29.38 -1.56
C PHE A 65 -10.16 30.28 -0.37
N SER A 66 -9.69 29.71 0.76
CA SER A 66 -9.40 30.47 1.98
C SER A 66 -8.52 29.69 2.96
N LEU A 67 -7.92 30.41 3.91
CA LEU A 67 -7.12 29.83 4.99
C LEU A 67 -7.92 28.83 5.84
N THR A 68 -9.20 29.10 6.09
CA THR A 68 -10.08 28.21 6.87
C THR A 68 -10.17 26.82 6.22
N ILE A 69 -10.28 26.76 4.90
CA ILE A 69 -10.36 25.49 4.16
C ILE A 69 -9.03 24.75 4.22
N ARG A 70 -7.89 25.45 4.08
CA ARG A 70 -6.55 24.84 4.23
C ARG A 70 -6.40 24.17 5.60
N ILE A 71 -6.77 24.85 6.68
CA ILE A 71 -6.66 24.31 8.05
C ILE A 71 -7.63 23.15 8.26
N LEU A 72 -8.88 23.26 7.81
CA LEU A 72 -9.87 22.19 7.97
C LEU A 72 -9.43 20.89 7.28
N VAL A 73 -8.97 21.00 6.03
CA VAL A 73 -8.51 19.84 5.25
C VAL A 73 -7.23 19.26 5.85
N THR A 74 -6.31 20.11 6.32
CA THR A 74 -5.11 19.70 7.05
C THR A 74 -5.44 18.87 8.29
N CYS A 75 -6.32 19.37 9.16
CA CYS A 75 -6.72 18.65 10.37
C CYS A 75 -7.41 17.31 10.05
N THR A 76 -8.28 17.31 9.04
CA THR A 76 -8.94 16.09 8.57
C THR A 76 -7.93 15.07 8.05
N TYR A 77 -6.95 15.51 7.26
CA TYR A 77 -5.90 14.65 6.74
C TYR A 77 -5.04 14.03 7.85
N ILE A 78 -4.63 14.82 8.84
CA ILE A 78 -3.84 14.34 9.98
C ILE A 78 -4.62 13.24 10.72
N LEU A 79 -5.89 13.50 11.05
CA LEU A 79 -6.74 12.54 11.75
C LEU A 79 -6.91 11.24 10.97
N VAL A 80 -7.25 11.32 9.68
CA VAL A 80 -7.42 10.13 8.82
C VAL A 80 -6.11 9.35 8.69
N THR A 81 -4.97 10.05 8.56
CA THR A 81 -3.66 9.40 8.41
C THR A 81 -3.24 8.68 9.69
N ILE A 82 -3.48 9.24 10.88
CA ILE A 82 -3.22 8.57 12.16
C ILE A 82 -4.05 7.29 12.30
N LEU A 83 -5.35 7.35 11.98
CA LEU A 83 -6.23 6.18 12.02
C LEU A 83 -5.77 5.10 11.04
N TYR A 84 -5.42 5.50 9.81
CA TYR A 84 -4.94 4.59 8.78
C TYR A 84 -3.62 3.91 9.19
N MET A 85 -2.66 4.66 9.73
CA MET A 85 -1.40 4.12 10.24
C MET A 85 -1.60 3.15 11.42
N SER A 86 -2.62 3.35 12.23
CA SER A 86 -2.96 2.44 13.32
C SER A 86 -3.46 1.09 12.78
N ILE A 87 -4.32 1.11 11.76
CA ILE A 87 -4.85 -0.10 11.10
C ILE A 87 -3.73 -0.87 10.39
N ILE A 88 -2.86 -0.16 9.66
CA ILE A 88 -1.82 -0.80 8.84
C ILE A 88 -0.71 -1.45 9.67
N LEU A 89 -0.50 -0.98 10.90
CA LEU A 89 0.46 -1.58 11.83
C LEU A 89 -0.09 -2.85 12.49
N TYR A 90 -1.40 -2.91 12.72
CA TYR A 90 -2.05 -4.05 13.38
C TYR A 90 -1.98 -5.34 12.55
N GLY A 91 -2.33 -5.30 11.26
CA GLY A 91 -2.41 -6.49 10.40
C GLY A 91 -1.12 -7.34 10.34
N PRO A 92 0.03 -6.77 9.96
CA PRO A 92 1.31 -7.46 9.98
C PRO A 92 1.76 -7.89 11.37
N SER A 93 1.45 -7.08 12.40
CA SER A 93 1.80 -7.42 13.77
C SER A 93 1.06 -8.66 14.23
N LEU A 94 -0.20 -8.81 13.83
CA LEU A 94 -0.98 -10.02 14.02
C LEU A 94 -0.37 -11.21 13.27
N ALA A 95 -0.01 -11.05 12.00
CA ALA A 95 0.62 -12.11 11.20
C ALA A 95 1.97 -12.57 11.80
N LEU A 96 2.83 -11.62 12.21
CA LEU A 96 4.10 -11.92 12.87
C LEU A 96 3.89 -12.58 14.24
N SER A 97 2.93 -12.10 15.03
CA SER A 97 2.55 -12.68 16.33
C SER A 97 2.09 -14.13 16.18
N GLN A 98 1.30 -14.44 15.15
CA GLN A 98 0.83 -15.82 14.88
C GLN A 98 1.96 -16.78 14.54
N VAL A 99 3.00 -16.32 13.82
CA VAL A 99 4.11 -17.19 13.42
C VAL A 99 5.17 -17.31 14.52
N THR A 100 5.43 -16.23 15.26
CA THR A 100 6.48 -16.20 16.29
C THR A 100 5.98 -16.56 17.69
N GLY A 101 4.67 -16.52 17.92
CA GLY A 101 4.08 -16.63 19.26
C GLY A 101 4.30 -15.40 20.15
N LEU A 102 4.91 -14.32 19.63
CA LEU A 102 5.13 -13.09 20.39
C LEU A 102 3.83 -12.37 20.69
N ASN A 103 3.78 -11.67 21.82
CA ASN A 103 2.66 -10.81 22.17
C ASN A 103 2.51 -9.69 21.12
N ILE A 104 1.32 -9.55 20.53
CA ILE A 104 1.02 -8.56 19.50
C ILE A 104 1.37 -7.13 19.91
N TRP A 105 1.19 -6.76 21.18
CA TRP A 105 1.51 -5.42 21.68
C TRP A 105 3.01 -5.13 21.66
N VAL A 106 3.83 -6.15 21.93
CA VAL A 106 5.30 -6.05 21.84
C VAL A 106 5.71 -5.87 20.38
N VAL A 107 5.09 -6.62 19.46
CA VAL A 107 5.35 -6.50 18.02
C VAL A 107 4.99 -5.09 17.54
N ILE A 108 3.79 -4.61 17.82
CA ILE A 108 3.32 -3.26 17.47
C ILE A 108 4.28 -2.20 18.01
N GLY A 109 4.62 -2.26 19.31
CA GLY A 109 5.50 -1.30 19.95
C GLY A 109 6.90 -1.28 19.34
N SER A 110 7.48 -2.46 19.07
CA SER A 110 8.82 -2.57 18.47
C SER A 110 8.87 -2.07 17.03
N CYS A 111 7.88 -2.43 16.20
CA CYS A 111 7.80 -1.98 14.81
C CYS A 111 7.57 -0.47 14.72
N GLY A 112 6.65 0.07 15.52
CA GLY A 112 6.38 1.52 15.59
C GLY A 112 7.61 2.30 16.03
N LEU A 113 8.27 1.86 17.12
CA LEU A 113 9.48 2.51 17.63
C LEU A 113 10.62 2.49 16.61
N ALA A 114 10.91 1.33 16.01
CA ALA A 114 11.93 1.20 14.98
C ALA A 114 11.64 2.15 13.81
N CYS A 115 10.38 2.22 13.37
CA CYS A 115 9.94 3.09 12.29
C CYS A 115 10.17 4.57 12.59
N THR A 116 9.75 5.02 13.77
CA THR A 116 9.92 6.40 14.22
C THR A 116 11.41 6.77 14.32
N ILE A 117 12.26 5.87 14.84
CA ILE A 117 13.70 6.13 14.98
C ILE A 117 14.35 6.35 13.61
N TYR A 118 14.18 5.44 12.65
CA TYR A 118 14.85 5.60 11.36
C TYR A 118 14.28 6.78 10.55
N THR A 119 12.98 7.04 10.68
CA THR A 119 12.31 8.15 9.98
C THR A 119 12.79 9.51 10.52
N SER A 120 12.86 9.66 11.85
CA SER A 120 13.30 10.91 12.50
C SER A 120 14.80 11.20 12.28
N ILE A 121 15.65 10.17 12.25
CA ILE A 121 17.08 10.36 12.01
C ILE A 121 17.34 10.73 10.55
N GLY A 122 16.79 9.94 9.61
CA GLY A 122 17.21 9.96 8.21
C GLY A 122 16.50 10.98 7.32
N GLY A 123 15.30 11.45 7.68
CA GLY A 123 14.50 12.36 6.86
C GLY A 123 14.12 11.78 5.49
N MET A 124 13.50 12.59 4.62
CA MET A 124 12.88 12.12 3.37
C MET A 124 13.86 11.37 2.44
N LYS A 125 15.13 11.77 2.37
CA LYS A 125 16.13 11.07 1.52
C LYS A 125 16.41 9.65 2.01
N ALA A 126 16.54 9.45 3.32
CA ALA A 126 16.74 8.12 3.89
C ALA A 126 15.48 7.27 3.73
N VAL A 127 14.30 7.86 3.97
CA VAL A 127 13.00 7.19 3.77
C VAL A 127 12.88 6.65 2.34
N ILE A 128 13.29 7.43 1.33
CA ILE A 128 13.29 6.95 -0.06
C ILE A 128 14.18 5.71 -0.24
N TRP A 129 15.36 5.67 0.37
CA TRP A 129 16.26 4.51 0.25
C TRP A 129 15.77 3.29 1.03
N THR A 130 15.20 3.48 2.22
CA THR A 130 14.57 2.38 2.96
C THR A 130 13.39 1.81 2.20
N ASP A 131 12.57 2.67 1.59
CA ASP A 131 11.43 2.24 0.78
C ASP A 131 11.88 1.42 -0.46
N VAL A 132 13.01 1.76 -1.07
CA VAL A 132 13.56 0.99 -2.20
C VAL A 132 13.90 -0.44 -1.79
N ILE A 133 14.52 -0.61 -0.62
CA ILE A 133 14.84 -1.93 -0.08
C ILE A 133 13.54 -2.67 0.25
N GLN A 134 12.60 -2.02 0.91
CA GLN A 134 11.30 -2.59 1.27
C GLN A 134 10.48 -3.04 0.05
N ALA A 135 10.39 -2.20 -0.99
CA ALA A 135 9.76 -2.57 -2.26
C ALA A 135 10.44 -3.78 -2.91
N SER A 136 11.78 -3.84 -2.87
CA SER A 136 12.53 -4.97 -3.41
C SER A 136 12.21 -6.27 -2.68
N VAL A 137 12.16 -6.24 -1.33
CA VAL A 137 11.76 -7.38 -0.51
C VAL A 137 10.33 -7.84 -0.83
N MET A 138 9.41 -6.90 -1.06
CA MET A 138 8.04 -7.21 -1.48
C MET A 138 7.99 -7.93 -2.83
N PHE A 139 8.70 -7.43 -3.84
CA PHE A 139 8.79 -8.08 -5.15
C PHE A 139 9.39 -9.49 -5.05
N ILE A 140 10.53 -9.62 -4.35
CA ILE A 140 11.20 -10.90 -4.19
C ILE A 140 10.28 -11.91 -3.50
N SER A 141 9.60 -11.50 -2.43
CA SER A 141 8.67 -12.37 -1.72
C SER A 141 7.52 -12.83 -2.61
N LEU A 142 6.93 -11.95 -3.42
CA LEU A 142 5.84 -12.34 -4.32
C LEU A 142 6.30 -13.30 -5.42
N ILE A 143 7.46 -13.03 -6.02
CA ILE A 143 8.03 -13.90 -7.05
C ILE A 143 8.33 -15.29 -6.48
N VAL A 144 8.96 -15.35 -5.31
CA VAL A 144 9.21 -16.62 -4.60
C VAL A 144 7.89 -17.32 -4.26
N SER A 145 6.88 -16.57 -3.81
CA SER A 145 5.54 -17.11 -3.55
C SER A 145 4.92 -17.77 -4.77
N ILE A 146 5.06 -17.12 -5.93
CA ILE A 146 4.53 -17.62 -7.20
C ILE A 146 5.28 -18.87 -7.64
N VAL A 147 6.61 -18.85 -7.65
CA VAL A 147 7.44 -19.98 -8.12
C VAL A 147 7.12 -21.24 -7.32
N ILE A 148 7.10 -21.13 -6.00
CA ILE A 148 6.88 -22.29 -5.12
C ILE A 148 5.42 -22.73 -5.15
N GLY A 149 4.48 -21.79 -5.16
CA GLY A 149 3.06 -22.10 -5.31
C GLY A 149 2.77 -22.84 -6.62
N VAL A 150 3.43 -22.47 -7.73
CA VAL A 150 3.31 -23.17 -9.02
C VAL A 150 3.86 -24.59 -8.94
N ILE A 151 5.02 -24.78 -8.29
CA ILE A 151 5.62 -26.10 -8.12
C ILE A 151 4.71 -27.00 -7.28
N ASP A 152 4.21 -26.51 -6.14
CA ASP A 152 3.30 -27.25 -5.25
C ASP A 152 1.96 -27.58 -5.93
N ALA A 153 1.45 -26.67 -6.76
CA ALA A 153 0.23 -26.91 -7.54
C ALA A 153 0.41 -27.93 -8.69
N GLY A 154 1.63 -28.37 -8.97
CA GLY A 154 1.93 -29.32 -10.06
C GLY A 154 2.09 -28.67 -11.44
N GLY A 155 2.40 -27.37 -11.49
CA GLY A 155 2.70 -26.63 -12.71
C GLY A 155 1.66 -25.60 -13.11
N ILE A 156 2.08 -24.66 -13.97
CA ILE A 156 1.26 -23.50 -14.40
C ILE A 156 -0.03 -23.94 -15.11
N SER A 157 0.04 -25.00 -15.93
CA SER A 157 -1.12 -25.47 -16.69
C SER A 157 -2.26 -25.92 -15.78
N LYS A 158 -1.93 -26.63 -14.69
CA LYS A 158 -2.93 -27.13 -13.74
C LYS A 158 -3.57 -25.99 -12.94
N VAL A 159 -2.77 -24.99 -12.57
CA VAL A 159 -3.27 -23.75 -11.94
C VAL A 159 -4.25 -23.06 -12.87
N PHE A 160 -3.86 -22.83 -14.13
CA PHE A 160 -4.70 -22.16 -15.11
C PHE A 160 -6.01 -22.90 -15.35
N GLU A 161 -5.97 -24.21 -15.51
CA GLU A 161 -7.17 -25.05 -15.70
C GLU A 161 -8.10 -24.99 -14.47
N THR A 162 -7.55 -25.10 -13.26
CA THR A 162 -8.32 -25.04 -12.02
C THR A 162 -9.01 -23.68 -11.85
N VAL A 163 -8.29 -22.58 -12.09
CA VAL A 163 -8.80 -21.21 -11.97
C VAL A 163 -9.83 -20.91 -13.07
N LYS A 164 -9.63 -21.45 -14.27
CA LYS A 164 -10.59 -21.35 -15.39
C LYS A 164 -11.89 -22.09 -15.06
N ASN A 165 -11.79 -23.35 -14.60
CA ASN A 165 -12.95 -24.17 -14.23
C ASN A 165 -13.71 -23.57 -13.04
N GLY A 166 -12.98 -22.90 -12.14
CA GLY A 166 -13.54 -22.15 -11.02
C GLY A 166 -14.16 -20.79 -11.36
N ASN A 167 -14.24 -20.43 -12.65
CA ASN A 167 -14.74 -19.13 -13.12
C ASN A 167 -14.02 -17.91 -12.49
N ARG A 168 -12.72 -18.06 -12.15
CA ARG A 168 -11.94 -16.98 -11.53
C ARG A 168 -11.22 -16.09 -12.55
N LEU A 169 -11.07 -16.52 -13.81
CA LEU A 169 -10.43 -15.76 -14.89
C LEU A 169 -11.35 -14.72 -15.56
N GLN A 170 -12.38 -14.25 -14.88
CA GLN A 170 -13.28 -13.24 -15.44
C GLN A 170 -12.53 -11.90 -15.49
N LEU A 171 -12.33 -11.38 -16.70
CA LEU A 171 -11.63 -10.11 -16.93
C LEU A 171 -12.58 -8.90 -16.86
N SER A 172 -13.85 -9.10 -17.18
CA SER A 172 -14.85 -8.03 -17.14
C SER A 172 -16.26 -8.60 -17.02
N VAL A 173 -17.04 -8.07 -16.07
CA VAL A 173 -18.49 -8.24 -15.99
C VAL A 173 -19.13 -6.91 -16.34
N ILE A 174 -19.87 -6.89 -17.45
CA ILE A 174 -20.61 -5.72 -17.90
C ILE A 174 -22.02 -5.81 -17.30
N SER A 175 -22.22 -5.14 -16.17
CA SER A 175 -23.53 -5.01 -15.52
C SER A 175 -23.60 -3.68 -14.77
N LEU A 176 -24.79 -3.09 -14.73
CA LEU A 176 -25.09 -1.89 -13.94
C LEU A 176 -25.74 -2.22 -12.59
N ASP A 177 -25.89 -3.50 -12.26
CA ASP A 177 -26.43 -3.94 -10.97
C ASP A 177 -25.49 -3.54 -9.81
N PRO A 178 -25.94 -2.68 -8.88
CA PRO A 178 -25.12 -2.24 -7.74
C PRO A 178 -24.86 -3.35 -6.71
N SER A 179 -25.57 -4.48 -6.79
CA SER A 179 -25.39 -5.63 -5.90
C SER A 179 -24.14 -6.45 -6.21
N ILE A 180 -23.62 -6.31 -7.44
CA ILE A 180 -22.41 -7.02 -7.89
C ILE A 180 -21.17 -6.24 -7.43
N ARG A 181 -20.35 -6.87 -6.58
CA ARG A 181 -19.15 -6.24 -5.99
C ARG A 181 -18.19 -5.65 -7.02
N TYR A 182 -17.97 -6.35 -8.14
CA TYR A 182 -17.10 -5.89 -9.22
C TYR A 182 -17.81 -6.00 -10.58
N THR A 183 -17.94 -4.86 -11.23
CA THR A 183 -18.38 -4.67 -12.61
C THR A 183 -17.39 -3.74 -13.29
N ILE A 184 -17.37 -3.72 -14.63
CA ILE A 184 -16.48 -2.81 -15.36
C ILE A 184 -16.69 -1.35 -14.94
N TRP A 185 -17.94 -0.96 -14.61
CA TRP A 185 -18.31 0.40 -14.21
C TRP A 185 -17.86 0.72 -12.80
N SER A 186 -18.15 -0.16 -11.83
CA SER A 186 -17.74 0.04 -10.44
C SER A 186 -16.21 0.07 -10.30
N VAL A 187 -15.50 -0.78 -11.04
CA VAL A 187 -14.03 -0.77 -11.08
C VAL A 187 -13.52 0.50 -11.75
N LEU A 188 -14.03 0.86 -12.94
CA LEU A 188 -13.56 2.05 -13.64
C LEU A 188 -13.78 3.33 -12.83
N ILE A 189 -14.99 3.55 -12.32
CA ILE A 189 -15.34 4.74 -11.54
C ILE A 189 -14.61 4.70 -10.18
N GLY A 190 -14.78 3.63 -9.42
CA GLY A 190 -14.23 3.50 -8.07
C GLY A 190 -12.71 3.59 -8.05
N MET A 191 -12.01 2.88 -8.95
CA MET A 191 -10.55 2.93 -9.01
C MET A 191 -10.03 4.26 -9.56
N THR A 192 -10.77 4.96 -10.42
CA THR A 192 -10.34 6.28 -10.93
C THR A 192 -10.40 7.32 -9.81
N PHE A 193 -11.49 7.36 -9.05
CA PHE A 193 -11.60 8.27 -7.90
C PHE A 193 -10.67 7.89 -6.77
N SER A 194 -10.48 6.59 -6.51
CA SER A 194 -9.49 6.10 -5.53
C SER A 194 -8.06 6.47 -5.92
N SER A 195 -7.68 6.24 -7.19
CA SER A 195 -6.37 6.65 -7.71
C SER A 195 -6.21 8.17 -7.64
N LEU A 196 -7.24 8.94 -8.00
CA LEU A 196 -7.22 10.39 -7.92
C LEU A 196 -7.04 10.87 -6.48
N ALA A 197 -7.74 10.30 -5.51
CA ALA A 197 -7.58 10.64 -4.10
C ALA A 197 -6.15 10.35 -3.61
N ASN A 198 -5.57 9.21 -4.02
CA ASN A 198 -4.20 8.87 -3.66
C ASN A 198 -3.18 9.89 -4.21
N TYR A 199 -3.31 10.31 -5.46
CA TYR A 199 -2.38 11.26 -6.05
C TYR A 199 -2.67 12.72 -5.64
N ALA A 200 -3.93 13.14 -5.53
CA ALA A 200 -4.29 14.55 -5.33
C ALA A 200 -4.42 14.96 -3.87
N CYS A 201 -4.80 14.04 -2.96
CA CYS A 201 -5.12 14.37 -1.57
C CYS A 201 -4.04 13.96 -0.58
N ILE A 202 -3.14 13.03 -0.94
CA ILE A 202 -2.11 12.51 -0.03
C ILE A 202 -0.79 13.25 -0.25
N GLN A 203 -0.35 13.94 0.80
CA GLN A 203 0.85 14.77 0.81
C GLN A 203 2.12 14.04 0.32
N THR A 204 2.37 12.81 0.78
CA THR A 204 3.57 12.04 0.38
C THR A 204 3.63 11.73 -1.10
N GLN A 205 2.48 11.58 -1.74
CA GLN A 205 2.37 11.20 -3.15
C GLN A 205 2.62 12.40 -4.06
N ALA A 206 2.09 13.56 -3.68
CA ALA A 206 2.24 14.78 -4.48
C ALA A 206 3.68 15.28 -4.56
N GLN A 207 4.48 15.04 -3.52
CA GLN A 207 5.91 15.38 -3.52
C GLN A 207 6.71 14.62 -4.60
N ARG A 208 6.11 13.59 -5.22
CA ARG A 208 6.77 12.65 -6.14
C ARG A 208 6.07 12.55 -7.49
N TYR A 209 5.26 13.54 -7.89
CA TYR A 209 4.56 13.53 -9.20
C TYR A 209 5.47 13.32 -10.42
N ILE A 210 6.71 13.82 -10.36
CA ILE A 210 7.69 13.73 -11.46
C ILE A 210 7.96 12.27 -11.87
N VAL A 211 7.81 11.32 -10.93
CA VAL A 211 8.10 9.90 -11.17
C VAL A 211 6.85 9.04 -11.33
N ALA A 212 5.67 9.65 -11.46
CA ALA A 212 4.39 8.96 -11.52
C ALA A 212 4.27 7.98 -12.72
N TRP A 213 4.83 8.34 -13.88
CA TRP A 213 4.82 7.47 -15.06
C TRP A 213 5.68 6.20 -14.87
N ALA A 214 6.84 6.34 -14.25
CA ALA A 214 7.67 5.18 -13.90
C ALA A 214 6.94 4.30 -12.87
N ASN A 215 6.36 4.92 -11.83
CA ASN A 215 5.58 4.22 -10.81
C ASN A 215 4.37 3.47 -11.36
N TYR A 216 3.67 4.01 -12.37
CA TYR A 216 2.55 3.33 -13.03
C TYR A 216 2.92 1.93 -13.50
N THR A 217 4.05 1.80 -14.20
CA THR A 217 4.51 0.50 -14.73
C THR A 217 4.85 -0.49 -13.62
N MET A 218 5.49 -0.02 -12.54
CA MET A 218 5.85 -0.86 -11.40
C MET A 218 4.62 -1.28 -10.58
N HIS A 219 3.65 -0.38 -10.43
CA HIS A 219 2.39 -0.68 -9.74
C HIS A 219 1.57 -1.69 -10.54
N ALA A 220 1.48 -1.53 -11.87
CA ALA A 220 0.84 -2.52 -12.73
C ALA A 220 1.50 -3.90 -12.61
N LEU A 221 2.84 -3.95 -12.58
CA LEU A 221 3.59 -5.19 -12.38
C LEU A 221 3.30 -5.83 -11.01
N MET A 222 3.38 -5.06 -9.91
CA MET A 222 3.10 -5.53 -8.55
C MET A 222 1.71 -6.16 -8.46
N GLN A 223 0.75 -5.54 -9.12
CA GLN A 223 -0.63 -6.00 -9.10
C GLN A 223 -0.85 -7.26 -9.93
N MET A 224 -0.16 -7.40 -11.06
CA MET A 224 -0.14 -8.67 -11.79
C MET A 224 0.40 -9.80 -10.92
N LEU A 225 1.42 -9.54 -10.09
CA LEU A 225 1.92 -10.54 -9.14
C LEU A 225 0.86 -10.90 -8.09
N TYR A 226 0.09 -9.93 -7.56
CA TYR A 226 -1.04 -10.22 -6.67
C TYR A 226 -2.11 -11.09 -7.32
N VAL A 227 -2.39 -10.86 -8.60
CA VAL A 227 -3.30 -11.71 -9.38
C VAL A 227 -2.78 -13.14 -9.47
N CYS A 228 -1.50 -13.32 -9.79
CA CYS A 228 -0.89 -14.65 -9.82
C CYS A 228 -0.98 -15.37 -8.47
N VAL A 229 -0.69 -14.67 -7.37
CA VAL A 229 -0.79 -15.23 -6.01
C VAL A 229 -2.24 -15.60 -5.68
N GLY A 230 -3.21 -14.73 -5.96
CA GLY A 230 -4.63 -15.02 -5.70
C GLY A 230 -5.13 -16.24 -6.48
N CYS A 231 -4.71 -16.39 -7.73
CA CYS A 231 -4.97 -17.58 -8.54
C CYS A 231 -4.34 -18.85 -7.94
N LEU A 232 -3.14 -18.77 -7.37
CA LEU A 232 -2.48 -19.90 -6.72
C LEU A 232 -3.17 -20.32 -5.42
N ILE A 233 -3.56 -19.35 -4.58
CA ILE A 233 -4.37 -19.59 -3.39
C ILE A 233 -5.67 -20.30 -3.80
N TYR A 234 -6.32 -19.84 -4.87
CA TYR A 234 -7.52 -20.49 -5.39
C TYR A 234 -7.25 -21.91 -5.90
N ALA A 235 -6.17 -22.13 -6.64
CA ALA A 235 -5.83 -23.47 -7.13
C ALA A 235 -5.64 -24.46 -5.97
N LYS A 236 -4.94 -24.03 -4.90
CA LYS A 236 -4.70 -24.85 -3.69
C LYS A 236 -6.01 -25.19 -2.96
N TYR A 237 -6.89 -24.21 -2.79
CA TYR A 237 -8.10 -24.32 -1.97
C TYR A 237 -9.39 -24.40 -2.78
N SER A 238 -9.31 -24.83 -4.03
CA SER A 238 -10.47 -24.95 -4.93
C SER A 238 -11.48 -26.00 -4.45
N GLN A 239 -10.99 -27.07 -3.81
CA GLN A 239 -11.81 -28.19 -3.34
C GLN A 239 -12.32 -27.99 -1.90
N CYS A 240 -11.56 -27.28 -1.06
CA CYS A 240 -11.88 -27.07 0.35
C CYS A 240 -11.56 -25.62 0.73
N ASP A 241 -12.60 -24.83 1.00
CA ASP A 241 -12.47 -23.44 1.45
C ASP A 241 -12.03 -23.40 2.94
N PRO A 242 -10.84 -22.86 3.26
CA PRO A 242 -10.31 -22.83 4.62
C PRO A 242 -11.21 -22.10 5.62
N LEU A 243 -11.97 -21.10 5.16
CA LEU A 243 -12.89 -20.36 6.02
C LEU A 243 -14.08 -21.23 6.43
N ARG A 244 -14.64 -21.99 5.48
CA ARG A 244 -15.74 -22.94 5.75
C ARG A 244 -15.27 -24.15 6.55
N ALA A 245 -14.04 -24.59 6.31
CA ALA A 245 -13.40 -25.66 7.06
C ALA A 245 -12.95 -25.24 8.47
N LYS A 246 -13.15 -23.97 8.85
CA LYS A 246 -12.74 -23.39 10.15
C LYS A 246 -11.22 -23.50 10.42
N LEU A 247 -10.42 -23.58 9.37
CA LEU A 247 -8.95 -23.50 9.46
C LEU A 247 -8.50 -22.05 9.71
N ILE A 248 -9.28 -21.09 9.21
CA ILE A 248 -9.12 -19.64 9.49
C ILE A 248 -10.41 -19.07 10.07
N SER A 249 -10.27 -18.01 10.87
CA SER A 249 -11.42 -17.27 11.43
C SER A 249 -11.78 -16.04 10.61
N ARG A 250 -10.85 -15.51 9.82
CA ARG A 250 -11.03 -14.29 9.02
C ARG A 250 -10.45 -14.47 7.62
N PRO A 251 -11.07 -13.86 6.59
CA PRO A 251 -10.57 -13.91 5.20
C PRO A 251 -9.11 -13.47 5.05
N ASP A 252 -8.67 -12.45 5.77
CA ASP A 252 -7.32 -11.87 5.66
C ASP A 252 -6.20 -12.85 6.09
N GLN A 253 -6.55 -13.92 6.80
CA GLN A 253 -5.62 -14.98 7.22
C GLN A 253 -5.35 -16.00 6.11
N LEU A 254 -6.08 -15.95 5.00
CA LEU A 254 -6.00 -16.95 3.94
C LEU A 254 -4.62 -16.96 3.25
N TYR A 255 -4.05 -15.79 2.96
CA TYR A 255 -2.71 -15.73 2.35
C TYR A 255 -1.60 -16.17 3.32
N PRO A 256 -1.57 -15.71 4.60
CA PRO A 256 -0.67 -16.28 5.60
C PRO A 256 -0.79 -17.81 5.75
N LEU A 257 -2.01 -18.36 5.77
CA LEU A 257 -2.24 -19.80 5.82
C LEU A 257 -1.62 -20.51 4.62
N PHE A 258 -1.90 -20.02 3.40
CA PHE A 258 -1.28 -20.52 2.17
C PHE A 258 0.25 -20.54 2.26
N VAL A 259 0.85 -19.49 2.83
CA VAL A 259 2.30 -19.42 2.99
C VAL A 259 2.83 -20.41 4.02
N ILE A 260 2.14 -20.59 5.14
CA ILE A 260 2.59 -21.54 6.17
C ILE A 260 2.50 -22.98 5.63
N GLU A 261 1.39 -23.34 4.99
CA GLU A 261 1.16 -24.70 4.49
C GLU A 261 2.06 -25.07 3.30
N THR A 262 2.27 -24.13 2.38
CA THR A 262 3.02 -24.39 1.13
C THR A 262 4.53 -24.26 1.34
N PHE A 263 4.97 -23.33 2.21
CA PHE A 263 6.38 -22.96 2.34
C PHE A 263 7.01 -23.48 3.63
N GLY A 264 6.23 -24.02 4.57
CA GLY A 264 6.73 -24.50 5.86
C GLY A 264 7.80 -25.59 5.79
N ARG A 265 7.94 -26.26 4.64
CA ARG A 265 9.02 -27.22 4.37
C ARG A 265 10.38 -26.57 4.08
N PHE A 266 10.40 -25.30 3.68
CA PHE A 266 11.60 -24.58 3.29
C PHE A 266 11.97 -23.54 4.36
N PRO A 267 13.04 -23.78 5.14
CA PRO A 267 13.43 -22.85 6.19
C PRO A 267 13.76 -21.47 5.59
N GLY A 268 13.24 -20.41 6.22
CA GLY A 268 13.48 -19.02 5.83
C GLY A 268 12.45 -18.39 4.89
N LEU A 269 11.68 -19.18 4.13
CA LEU A 269 10.72 -18.62 3.16
C LEU A 269 9.48 -17.99 3.82
N THR A 270 8.98 -18.59 4.88
CA THR A 270 7.95 -17.96 5.72
C THR A 270 8.46 -16.65 6.32
N GLY A 271 9.75 -16.59 6.69
CA GLY A 271 10.40 -15.38 7.19
C GLY A 271 10.51 -14.29 6.12
N LEU A 272 10.82 -14.66 4.86
CA LEU A 272 10.82 -13.75 3.72
C LEU A 272 9.43 -13.14 3.50
N PHE A 273 8.38 -13.96 3.56
CA PHE A 273 7.01 -13.48 3.45
C PHE A 273 6.64 -12.50 4.57
N ILE A 274 6.91 -12.85 5.82
CA ILE A 274 6.64 -11.95 6.95
C ILE A 274 7.44 -10.64 6.83
N SER A 275 8.69 -10.72 6.39
CA SER A 275 9.54 -9.55 6.13
C SER A 275 8.94 -8.65 5.05
N SER A 276 8.28 -9.21 4.04
CA SER A 276 7.59 -8.44 2.99
C SER A 276 6.37 -7.68 3.52
N ILE A 277 5.58 -8.31 4.40
CA ILE A 277 4.40 -7.65 5.01
C ILE A 277 4.86 -6.53 5.94
N LEU A 278 5.88 -6.78 6.77
CA LEU A 278 6.46 -5.75 7.63
C LEU A 278 7.06 -4.61 6.80
N SER A 279 7.73 -4.92 5.69
CA SER A 279 8.28 -3.93 4.77
C SER A 279 7.19 -3.03 4.18
N ALA A 280 6.09 -3.61 3.72
CA ALA A 280 4.94 -2.88 3.17
C ALA A 280 4.26 -1.96 4.21
N THR A 281 4.23 -2.39 5.47
CA THR A 281 3.69 -1.57 6.56
C THR A 281 4.64 -0.45 6.97
N LEU A 282 5.93 -0.74 7.10
CA LEU A 282 6.93 0.23 7.52
C LEU A 282 7.13 1.34 6.47
N SER A 283 7.09 1.02 5.17
CA SER A 283 7.12 2.04 4.10
C SER A 283 5.92 2.99 4.18
N THR A 284 4.73 2.43 4.40
CA THR A 284 3.49 3.21 4.49
C THR A 284 3.46 4.06 5.77
N PHE A 285 3.89 3.49 6.89
CA PHE A 285 3.94 4.18 8.18
C PHE A 285 4.97 5.31 8.18
N SER A 286 6.20 5.06 7.74
CA SER A 286 7.24 6.11 7.66
C SER A 286 6.85 7.26 6.73
N SER A 287 6.21 6.93 5.61
CA SER A 287 5.62 7.93 4.70
C SER A 287 4.53 8.76 5.39
N GLY A 288 3.59 8.11 6.09
CA GLY A 288 2.51 8.79 6.82
C GLY A 288 3.01 9.70 7.96
N VAL A 289 4.01 9.25 8.73
CA VAL A 289 4.64 10.09 9.77
C VAL A 289 5.31 11.30 9.14
N ASN A 290 6.08 11.09 8.06
CA ASN A 290 6.77 12.18 7.37
C ASN A 290 5.80 13.18 6.73
N SER A 291 4.65 12.74 6.19
CA SER A 291 3.64 13.66 5.68
C SER A 291 2.96 14.46 6.77
N ILE A 292 2.60 13.84 7.90
CA ILE A 292 2.01 14.55 9.04
C ILE A 292 2.98 15.63 9.55
N ALA A 293 4.25 15.28 9.77
CA ALA A 293 5.27 16.23 10.19
C ALA A 293 5.41 17.40 9.22
N THR A 294 5.40 17.11 7.90
CA THR A 294 5.46 18.15 6.85
C THR A 294 4.25 19.09 6.91
N VAL A 295 3.04 18.53 7.00
CA VAL A 295 1.78 19.29 7.00
C VAL A 295 1.65 20.13 8.27
N ILE A 296 1.99 19.59 9.45
CA ILE A 296 2.00 20.37 10.69
C ILE A 296 3.01 21.51 10.60
N LEU A 297 4.21 21.27 10.08
CA LEU A 297 5.22 22.31 9.94
C LEU A 297 4.78 23.44 8.99
N GLU A 298 4.29 23.09 7.79
CA GLU A 298 3.95 24.06 6.74
C GLU A 298 2.61 24.74 6.96
N ASP A 299 1.57 23.98 7.31
CA ASP A 299 0.18 24.45 7.31
C ASP A 299 -0.27 24.95 8.68
N VAL A 300 0.33 24.46 9.77
CA VAL A 300 0.00 24.87 11.14
C VAL A 300 1.07 25.82 11.67
N TYR A 301 2.31 25.34 11.84
CA TYR A 301 3.35 26.10 12.54
C TYR A 301 3.79 27.33 11.75
N LYS A 302 4.30 27.17 10.52
CA LYS A 302 4.76 28.30 9.70
C LYS A 302 3.64 29.27 9.35
N ARG A 303 2.46 28.75 9.00
CA ARG A 303 1.36 29.58 8.54
C ARG A 303 0.70 30.37 9.65
N LEU A 304 0.49 29.78 10.84
CA LEU A 304 -0.16 30.47 11.97
C LEU A 304 0.80 31.31 12.81
N SER A 305 2.09 30.95 12.86
CA SER A 305 3.06 31.68 13.69
C SER A 305 3.46 33.05 13.12
N ASN A 306 3.04 33.46 11.92
CA ASN A 306 3.52 34.65 11.20
C ASN A 306 5.07 34.75 11.03
N ASN A 307 5.82 33.73 11.44
CA ASN A 307 7.28 33.68 11.37
C ASN A 307 7.70 33.09 10.02
N HIS A 308 7.73 33.90 8.97
CA HIS A 308 8.27 33.50 7.66
C HIS A 308 9.81 33.30 7.67
N SER A 309 10.49 33.66 8.77
CA SER A 309 11.96 33.65 8.90
C SER A 309 12.50 32.56 9.84
N ILE A 310 11.81 31.43 10.00
CA ILE A 310 12.36 30.31 10.80
C ILE A 310 13.58 29.73 10.06
N SER A 311 14.75 29.77 10.71
CA SER A 311 15.98 29.17 10.18
C SER A 311 15.78 27.71 9.79
N ASN A 312 16.37 27.29 8.66
CA ASN A 312 16.30 25.91 8.16
C ASN A 312 16.67 24.86 9.22
N LYS A 313 17.57 25.18 10.16
CA LYS A 313 17.91 24.27 11.27
C LYS A 313 16.74 24.05 12.23
N CYS A 314 16.01 25.11 12.57
CA CYS A 314 14.87 25.03 13.48
C CYS A 314 13.68 24.32 12.82
N GLN A 315 13.50 24.49 11.50
CA GLN A 315 12.52 23.73 10.71
C GLN A 315 12.80 22.23 10.71
N VAL A 316 14.07 21.84 10.53
CA VAL A 316 14.47 20.43 10.57
C VAL A 316 14.27 19.83 11.96
N ILE A 317 14.58 20.58 13.02
CA ILE A 317 14.37 20.12 14.40
C ILE A 317 12.88 19.98 14.72
N ALA A 318 12.06 20.98 14.38
CA ALA A 318 10.61 20.92 14.58
C ALA A 318 10.00 19.73 13.81
N SER A 319 10.40 19.51 12.55
CA SER A 319 9.94 18.37 11.76
C SER A 319 10.35 16.99 12.30
N LYS A 320 11.36 16.93 13.18
CA LYS A 320 11.80 15.67 13.81
C LYS A 320 11.11 15.40 15.14
N VAL A 321 10.62 16.46 15.80
CA VAL A 321 9.89 16.39 17.07
C VAL A 321 8.39 16.13 16.82
N LEU A 322 7.86 16.70 15.73
CA LEU A 322 6.51 16.48 15.22
C LEU A 322 6.37 15.10 14.56
#